data_AF-A0A257JSC1-F1
#
_entry.id   AF-A0A257JSC1-F1
#
_cell.length_a   1.000
_cell.length_b   1.000
_cell.length_c   1.000
_cell.angle_alpha   90.00
_cell.angle_beta   90.00
_cell.angle_gamma   90.00
#
_symmetry.space_group_name_H-M   'P 1'
#
loop_
_entity.id
_entity.type
_entity.pdbx_description
1 polymer ?
#
loop_
_entity_poly.entity_id
_entity_poly.type
_entity_poly.pdbx_seq_one_letter_code
_entity_poly.pdbx_strand_id
1 'polypeptide(L)'
;RFAYWGYSWGAAVGLQLAARTDRLMALVLGGWPPLGAPYAGILQATRQQQPAPAPSSLKVLRSKDQYRQWEAYYSSMLCWPEAESVARIACPKLLYFGGDGDLVEAGIPIRIASLIRERRTALEQLGWEVHEFAGQGHGVCMTPELVVPPVRVFLDRVLP
;
A
#
# COMPACT_ATOMS: atom_id res chain seq x y z
N ARG A 1 5.31 -12.79 17.75
CA ARG A 1 4.32 -11.90 17.10
C ARG A 1 5.03 -10.58 16.79
N PHE A 2 4.56 -9.78 15.81
CA PHE A 2 5.27 -8.56 15.38
C PHE A 2 4.29 -7.53 14.80
N ALA A 3 4.69 -6.26 14.77
CA ALA A 3 3.99 -5.23 13.99
C ALA A 3 4.60 -5.12 12.59
N TYR A 4 3.79 -4.82 11.58
CA TYR A 4 4.26 -4.56 10.22
C TYR A 4 3.92 -3.13 9.82
N TRP A 5 4.90 -2.38 9.35
CA TRP A 5 4.70 -1.07 8.73
C TRP A 5 5.32 -1.09 7.33
N GLY A 6 4.47 -0.98 6.31
CA GLY A 6 4.88 -0.89 4.91
C GLY A 6 4.28 0.31 4.21
N TYR A 7 4.93 0.74 3.13
CA TYR A 7 4.49 1.85 2.30
C TYR A 7 4.51 1.48 0.81
N SER A 8 3.55 1.97 0.03
CA SER A 8 3.43 1.73 -1.42
C SER A 8 3.46 0.22 -1.71
N TRP A 9 4.38 -0.27 -2.54
CA TRP A 9 4.52 -1.72 -2.80
C TRP A 9 4.73 -2.54 -1.50
N GLY A 10 5.47 -2.01 -0.52
CA GLY A 10 5.62 -2.64 0.79
C GLY A 10 4.29 -2.74 1.53
N ALA A 11 3.39 -1.75 1.39
CA ALA A 11 2.05 -1.84 1.95
C ALA A 11 1.21 -2.92 1.27
N ALA A 12 1.31 -3.07 -0.05
CA ALA A 12 0.65 -4.16 -0.78
C ALA A 12 1.13 -5.54 -0.29
N VAL A 13 2.45 -5.71 -0.09
CA VAL A 13 3.03 -6.93 0.49
C VAL A 13 2.55 -7.15 1.94
N GLY A 14 2.51 -6.09 2.74
CA GLY A 14 1.99 -6.13 4.12
C GLY A 14 0.54 -6.61 4.18
N LEU A 15 -0.29 -6.21 3.21
CA LEU A 15 -1.67 -6.67 3.10
C LEU A 15 -1.74 -8.17 2.79
N GLN A 16 -0.87 -8.68 1.90
CA GLN A 16 -0.78 -10.11 1.61
C GLN A 16 -0.32 -10.91 2.83
N LEU A 17 0.63 -10.38 3.61
CA LEU A 17 1.10 -10.97 4.84
C LEU A 17 -0.03 -11.04 5.88
N ALA A 18 -0.70 -9.92 6.13
CA ALA A 18 -1.80 -9.82 7.10
C ALA A 18 -2.98 -10.73 6.74
N ALA A 19 -3.28 -10.92 5.46
CA ALA A 19 -4.33 -11.82 5.00
C ALA A 19 -4.02 -13.32 5.17
N ARG A 20 -2.78 -13.69 5.51
CA ARG A 20 -2.30 -15.09 5.52
C ARG A 20 -1.71 -15.54 6.85
N THR A 21 -1.67 -14.68 7.86
CA THR A 21 -1.14 -15.04 9.17
C THR A 21 -1.82 -14.28 10.30
N ASP A 22 -1.88 -14.91 11.46
CA ASP A 22 -2.32 -14.38 12.75
C ASP A 22 -1.15 -13.85 13.62
N ARG A 23 0.07 -13.84 13.09
CA ARG A 23 1.28 -13.42 13.82
C ARG A 23 1.42 -11.91 13.96
N LEU A 24 0.63 -11.13 13.22
CA LEU A 24 0.64 -9.67 13.25
C LEU A 24 -0.12 -9.14 14.46
N MET A 25 0.53 -8.27 15.22
CA MET A 25 -0.09 -7.55 16.35
C MET A 25 -0.70 -6.22 15.92
N ALA A 26 -0.11 -5.59 14.91
CA ALA A 26 -0.60 -4.36 14.32
C ALA A 26 -0.14 -4.26 12.87
N LEU A 27 -0.94 -3.59 12.04
CA LEU A 27 -0.66 -3.34 10.64
C LEU A 27 -0.71 -1.84 10.34
N VAL A 28 0.36 -1.30 9.78
CA VAL A 28 0.40 0.08 9.28
C VAL A 28 0.67 0.01 7.79
N LEU A 29 -0.30 0.45 7.00
CA LEU A 29 -0.16 0.59 5.56
C LEU A 29 -0.12 2.06 5.20
N GLY A 30 0.78 2.45 4.30
CA GLY A 30 0.73 3.79 3.73
C GLY A 30 0.78 3.81 2.22
N GLY A 31 0.05 4.74 1.60
CA GLY A 31 0.09 4.95 0.16
C GLY A 31 -0.31 3.72 -0.65
N TRP A 32 -1.22 2.88 -0.15
CA TRP A 32 -1.78 1.77 -0.93
C TRP A 32 -3.22 1.50 -0.49
N PRO A 33 -4.19 1.36 -1.40
CA PRO A 33 -5.57 1.09 -1.02
C PRO A 33 -5.68 -0.36 -0.50
N PRO A 34 -6.25 -0.60 0.68
CA PRO A 34 -6.55 -1.98 1.10
C PRO A 34 -7.72 -2.59 0.33
N LEU A 35 -8.59 -1.76 -0.28
CA LEU A 35 -9.74 -2.19 -1.05
C LEU A 35 -9.78 -1.47 -2.42
N GLY A 36 -10.08 -2.24 -3.46
CA GLY A 36 -10.14 -1.79 -4.84
C GLY A 36 -8.78 -1.48 -5.46
N ALA A 37 -7.68 -1.98 -4.90
CA ALA A 37 -6.35 -1.54 -5.33
C ALA A 37 -6.12 -1.69 -6.85
N PRO A 38 -5.39 -0.75 -7.48
CA PRO A 38 -5.28 -0.66 -8.94
C PRO A 38 -4.27 -1.67 -9.52
N TYR A 39 -4.36 -2.95 -9.13
CA TYR A 39 -3.41 -4.00 -9.55
C TYR A 39 -3.29 -4.12 -11.06
N ALA A 40 -4.42 -4.05 -11.79
CA ALA A 40 -4.43 -4.16 -13.25
C ALA A 40 -3.71 -2.98 -13.93
N GLY A 41 -3.95 -1.76 -13.45
CA GLY A 41 -3.27 -0.55 -13.97
C GLY A 41 -1.77 -0.60 -13.69
N ILE A 42 -1.38 -0.99 -12.48
CA ILE A 42 0.05 -1.14 -12.15
C ILE A 42 0.69 -2.27 -12.95
N LEU A 43 0.01 -3.41 -13.15
CA LEU A 43 0.53 -4.50 -13.99
C LEU A 43 0.79 -4.02 -15.42
N GLN A 44 -0.14 -3.26 -15.99
CA GLN A 44 0.01 -2.69 -17.32
C GLN A 44 1.21 -1.72 -17.37
N ALA A 45 1.33 -0.81 -16.41
CA ALA A 45 2.47 0.12 -16.33
C ALA A 45 3.81 -0.61 -16.16
N THR A 46 3.83 -1.64 -15.32
CA THR A 46 5.00 -2.51 -15.08
C THR A 46 5.46 -3.14 -16.39
N ARG A 47 4.54 -3.75 -17.15
CA ARG A 47 4.86 -4.36 -18.45
C ARG A 47 5.42 -3.36 -19.46
N GLN A 48 4.91 -2.13 -19.47
CA GLN A 48 5.41 -1.07 -20.36
C GLN A 48 6.81 -0.58 -19.99
N GLN A 49 7.12 -0.48 -18.69
CA GLN A 49 8.42 -0.04 -18.21
C GLN A 49 9.47 -1.15 -18.22
N GLN A 50 9.08 -2.42 -18.23
CA GLN A 50 10.01 -3.55 -18.14
C GLN A 50 11.14 -3.58 -19.19
N PRO A 51 10.93 -3.22 -20.47
CA PRO A 51 12.02 -3.13 -21.45
C PRO A 51 13.07 -2.07 -21.09
N ALA A 52 12.67 -1.00 -20.39
CA ALA A 52 13.53 0.11 -19.99
C ALA A 52 13.06 0.70 -18.65
N PRO A 53 13.38 0.05 -17.51
CA PRO A 53 12.95 0.52 -16.20
C PRO A 53 13.44 1.93 -15.91
N ALA A 54 12.63 2.70 -15.19
CA ALA A 54 13.01 4.04 -14.77
C ALA A 54 14.31 4.03 -13.94
N PRO A 55 15.17 5.05 -14.04
CA PRO A 55 16.41 5.13 -13.25
C PRO A 55 16.18 5.04 -11.74
N SER A 56 15.05 5.57 -11.25
CA SER A 56 14.64 5.45 -9.84
C SER A 56 14.41 4.00 -9.42
N SER A 57 13.78 3.18 -10.25
CA SER A 57 13.58 1.75 -9.99
C SER A 57 14.91 1.01 -9.94
N LEU A 58 15.86 1.34 -10.82
CA LEU A 58 17.18 0.69 -10.84
C LEU A 58 17.99 0.92 -9.57
N LYS A 59 17.69 1.95 -8.76
CA LYS A 59 18.35 2.18 -7.46
C LYS A 59 17.98 1.14 -6.40
N VAL A 60 16.84 0.47 -6.54
CA VAL A 60 16.35 -0.53 -5.56
C VAL A 60 16.41 -1.96 -6.09
N LEU A 61 16.79 -2.14 -7.35
CA LEU A 61 16.93 -3.45 -8.00
C LEU A 61 18.41 -3.87 -8.01
N ARG A 62 18.67 -5.15 -7.79
CA ARG A 62 20.00 -5.77 -7.90
C ARG A 62 20.45 -5.93 -9.34
N SER A 63 19.49 -6.05 -10.26
CA SER A 63 19.69 -6.10 -11.70
C SER A 63 18.42 -5.66 -12.43
N LYS A 64 18.55 -5.32 -13.71
CA LYS A 64 17.39 -5.00 -14.57
C LYS A 64 16.37 -6.15 -14.60
N ASP A 65 16.84 -7.40 -14.63
CA ASP A 65 15.98 -8.59 -14.67
C ASP A 65 15.09 -8.72 -13.44
N GLN A 66 15.51 -8.18 -12.28
CA GLN A 66 14.69 -8.21 -11.07
C GLN A 66 13.37 -7.43 -11.23
N TYR A 67 13.28 -6.50 -12.19
CA TYR A 67 12.03 -5.77 -12.45
C TYR A 67 10.83 -6.70 -12.72
N ARG A 68 11.08 -7.89 -13.29
CA ARG A 68 10.06 -8.94 -13.55
C ARG A 68 9.33 -9.41 -12.29
N GLN A 69 9.90 -9.19 -11.10
CA GLN A 69 9.25 -9.53 -9.82
C GLN A 69 7.92 -8.80 -9.64
N TRP A 70 7.82 -7.56 -10.13
CA TRP A 70 6.60 -6.76 -10.02
C TRP A 70 5.53 -7.28 -10.99
N GLU A 71 5.91 -7.65 -12.22
CA GLU A 71 4.97 -8.26 -13.17
C GLU A 71 4.40 -9.56 -12.59
N ALA A 72 5.26 -10.42 -12.04
CA ALA A 72 4.85 -11.68 -11.42
C ALA A 72 3.92 -11.43 -10.23
N TYR A 73 4.27 -10.48 -9.35
CA TYR A 73 3.44 -10.11 -8.20
C TYR A 73 2.07 -9.62 -8.64
N TYR A 74 1.98 -8.58 -9.48
CA TYR A 74 0.70 -7.97 -9.85
C TYR A 74 -0.17 -8.91 -10.70
N SER A 75 0.44 -9.76 -11.53
CA SER A 75 -0.28 -10.81 -12.25
C SER A 75 -0.96 -11.78 -11.28
N SER A 76 -0.26 -12.18 -10.21
CA SER A 76 -0.83 -13.07 -9.18
C SER A 76 -1.96 -12.43 -8.37
N MET A 77 -2.02 -11.10 -8.31
CA MET A 77 -3.04 -10.36 -7.55
C MET A 77 -4.36 -10.20 -8.29
N LEU A 78 -4.41 -10.40 -9.62
CA LEU A 78 -5.64 -10.15 -10.40
C LEU A 78 -6.82 -11.04 -9.99
N CYS A 79 -6.56 -12.23 -9.46
CA CYS A 79 -7.58 -13.18 -9.00
C CYS A 79 -7.62 -13.33 -7.48
N TRP A 80 -6.91 -12.46 -6.75
CA TRP A 80 -6.92 -12.52 -5.28
C TRP A 80 -8.27 -12.05 -4.74
N PRO A 81 -8.95 -12.80 -3.85
CA PRO A 81 -10.21 -12.37 -3.24
C PRO A 81 -9.96 -11.28 -2.20
N GLU A 82 -9.69 -10.07 -2.68
CA GLU A 82 -9.24 -8.93 -1.88
C GLU A 82 -10.24 -8.58 -0.77
N ALA A 83 -11.50 -8.32 -1.12
CA ALA A 83 -12.50 -7.86 -0.15
C ALA A 83 -12.70 -8.87 1.00
N GLU A 84 -12.79 -10.16 0.67
CA GLU A 84 -12.93 -11.24 1.64
C GLU A 84 -11.68 -11.37 2.53
N SER A 85 -10.49 -11.23 1.92
CA SER A 85 -9.21 -11.33 2.62
C SER A 85 -8.98 -10.15 3.56
N VAL A 86 -9.31 -8.94 3.12
CA VAL A 86 -9.19 -7.70 3.92
C VAL A 86 -10.16 -7.73 5.09
N ALA A 87 -11.38 -8.23 4.89
CA ALA A 87 -12.37 -8.36 5.96
C ALA A 87 -11.94 -9.31 7.08
N ARG A 88 -11.07 -10.29 6.80
CA ARG A 88 -10.54 -11.22 7.81
C ARG A 88 -9.38 -10.65 8.65
N ILE A 89 -8.83 -9.49 8.30
CA ILE A 89 -7.69 -8.91 9.04
C ILE A 89 -8.19 -8.38 10.39
N ALA A 90 -7.95 -9.16 11.44
CA ALA A 90 -8.46 -8.90 12.79
C ALA A 90 -7.55 -8.02 13.66
N CYS A 91 -6.24 -7.91 13.34
CA CYS A 91 -5.35 -7.06 14.12
C CYS A 91 -5.72 -5.56 13.96
N PRO A 92 -5.39 -4.72 14.96
CA PRO A 92 -5.42 -3.28 14.82
C PRO A 92 -4.70 -2.82 13.55
N LYS A 93 -5.31 -1.89 12.82
CA LYS A 93 -4.81 -1.48 11.50
C LYS A 93 -4.99 0.01 11.23
N LEU A 94 -3.92 0.64 10.79
CA LEU A 94 -3.83 2.04 10.38
C LEU A 94 -3.50 2.10 8.89
N LEU A 95 -4.23 2.94 8.17
CA LEU A 95 -3.96 3.36 6.81
C LEU A 95 -3.63 4.85 6.82
N TYR A 96 -2.54 5.26 6.18
CA TYR A 96 -2.27 6.67 5.92
C TYR A 96 -1.89 6.95 4.46
N PHE A 97 -2.18 8.15 3.97
CA PHE A 97 -1.86 8.52 2.60
C PHE A 97 -1.82 10.04 2.44
N GLY A 98 -1.11 10.51 1.41
CA GLY A 98 -1.20 11.90 0.97
C GLY A 98 -2.49 12.12 0.17
N GLY A 99 -3.21 13.21 0.44
CA GLY A 99 -4.48 13.53 -0.21
C GLY A 99 -4.39 13.69 -1.74
N ASP A 100 -3.22 14.07 -2.23
CA ASP A 100 -2.87 14.18 -3.66
C ASP A 100 -2.03 12.98 -4.14
N GLY A 101 -2.18 11.84 -3.46
CA GLY A 101 -1.37 10.64 -3.66
C GLY A 101 -1.74 9.76 -4.86
N ASP A 102 -2.55 10.24 -5.80
CA ASP A 102 -2.72 9.56 -7.08
C ASP A 102 -1.46 9.71 -7.94
N LEU A 103 -1.18 8.71 -8.77
CA LEU A 103 0.02 8.66 -9.62
C LEU A 103 -0.34 8.55 -11.10
N VAL A 104 0.66 8.79 -11.94
CA VAL A 104 0.64 8.40 -13.35
C VAL A 104 1.90 7.59 -13.62
N GLU A 105 1.74 6.29 -13.90
CA GLU A 105 2.84 5.37 -14.15
C GLU A 105 2.82 4.92 -15.61
N ALA A 106 3.90 5.18 -16.36
CA ALA A 106 3.96 4.90 -17.80
C ALA A 106 2.80 5.54 -18.61
N GLY A 107 2.31 6.70 -18.18
CA GLY A 107 1.15 7.37 -18.79
C GLY A 107 -0.21 6.79 -18.36
N ILE A 108 -0.23 5.82 -17.45
CA ILE A 108 -1.46 5.17 -16.94
C ILE A 108 -1.81 5.80 -15.59
N PRO A 109 -3.03 6.37 -15.43
CA PRO A 109 -3.48 6.85 -14.13
C PRO A 109 -3.60 5.71 -13.12
N ILE A 110 -2.96 5.88 -11.97
CA ILE A 110 -3.03 4.97 -10.83
C ILE A 110 -3.71 5.72 -9.68
N ARG A 111 -4.99 5.40 -9.49
CA ARG A 111 -5.83 6.00 -8.46
C ARG A 111 -5.52 5.32 -7.13
N ILE A 112 -4.83 6.00 -6.22
CA ILE A 112 -4.49 5.50 -4.89
C ILE A 112 -5.27 6.30 -3.84
N ALA A 113 -4.97 7.59 -3.72
CA ALA A 113 -5.65 8.48 -2.79
C ALA A 113 -7.14 8.57 -3.08
N SER A 114 -7.52 8.65 -4.36
CA SER A 114 -8.93 8.65 -4.78
C SER A 114 -9.66 7.39 -4.31
N LEU A 115 -9.08 6.21 -4.50
CA LEU A 115 -9.71 4.95 -4.11
C LEU A 115 -9.79 4.79 -2.60
N ILE A 116 -8.77 5.20 -1.85
CA ILE A 116 -8.83 5.20 -0.40
C ILE A 116 -9.97 6.09 0.09
N ARG A 117 -10.13 7.29 -0.48
CA ARG A 117 -11.20 8.23 -0.12
C ARG A 117 -12.58 7.67 -0.44
N GLU A 118 -12.77 7.13 -1.65
CA GLU A 118 -14.02 6.49 -2.08
C GLU A 118 -14.42 5.30 -1.19
N ARG A 119 -13.43 4.59 -0.63
CA ARG A 119 -13.64 3.40 0.21
C ARG A 119 -13.50 3.66 1.70
N ARG A 120 -13.26 4.91 2.13
CA ARG A 120 -12.99 5.27 3.53
C ARG A 120 -14.02 4.69 4.48
N THR A 121 -15.31 4.91 4.23
CA THR A 121 -16.39 4.41 5.10
C THR A 121 -16.38 2.88 5.22
N ALA A 122 -16.14 2.15 4.12
CA ALA A 122 -16.06 0.69 4.16
C ALA A 122 -14.82 0.21 4.92
N LEU A 123 -13.69 0.89 4.77
CA LEU A 123 -12.47 0.60 5.52
C LEU A 123 -12.67 0.84 7.03
N GLU A 124 -13.26 1.97 7.40
CA GLU A 124 -13.55 2.31 8.81
C GLU A 124 -14.52 1.30 9.44
N GLN A 125 -15.54 0.83 8.70
CA GLN A 125 -16.44 -0.24 9.15
C GLN A 125 -15.71 -1.58 9.36
N LEU A 126 -14.67 -1.85 8.58
CA LEU A 126 -13.79 -3.00 8.79
C LEU A 126 -12.77 -2.77 9.92
N GLY A 127 -12.80 -1.62 10.61
CA GLY A 127 -11.92 -1.30 11.73
C GLY A 127 -10.55 -0.76 11.32
N TRP A 128 -10.44 -0.15 10.13
CA TRP A 128 -9.27 0.63 9.76
C TRP A 128 -9.35 2.04 10.33
N GLU A 129 -8.28 2.50 11.00
CA GLU A 129 -8.05 3.93 11.20
C GLU A 129 -7.49 4.50 9.90
N VAL A 130 -8.09 5.58 9.36
CA VAL A 130 -7.68 6.16 8.07
C VAL A 130 -7.24 7.62 8.27
N HIS A 131 -5.97 7.88 8.03
CA HIS A 131 -5.34 9.20 8.19
C HIS A 131 -4.94 9.79 6.83
N GLU A 132 -5.53 10.92 6.47
CA GLU A 132 -5.23 11.62 5.22
C GLU A 132 -4.39 12.86 5.50
N PHE A 133 -3.25 13.00 4.83
CA PHE A 133 -2.43 14.20 4.85
C PHE A 133 -2.78 15.09 3.66
N ALA A 134 -3.66 16.08 3.88
CA ALA A 134 -4.08 17.02 2.84
C ALA A 134 -2.89 17.76 2.22
N GLY A 135 -2.90 17.96 0.90
CA GLY A 135 -1.83 18.64 0.16
C GLY A 135 -0.54 17.85 0.01
N GLN A 136 -0.48 16.61 0.51
CA GLN A 136 0.68 15.74 0.35
C GLN A 136 0.47 14.77 -0.81
N GLY A 137 1.51 14.56 -1.60
CA GLY A 137 1.50 13.57 -2.68
C GLY A 137 1.78 12.15 -2.20
N HIS A 138 1.95 11.23 -3.15
CA HIS A 138 2.23 9.81 -2.87
C HIS A 138 3.53 9.59 -2.10
N GLY A 139 4.46 10.55 -2.15
CA GLY A 139 5.73 10.52 -1.44
C GLY A 139 5.66 10.89 0.05
N VAL A 140 4.48 11.06 0.67
CA VAL A 140 4.36 11.57 2.06
C VAL A 140 5.15 10.76 3.10
N CYS A 141 5.46 9.49 2.83
CA CYS A 141 6.33 8.68 3.69
C CYS A 141 7.75 9.24 3.86
N MET A 142 8.19 10.11 2.94
CA MET A 142 9.50 10.75 2.98
C MET A 142 9.53 11.98 3.91
N THR A 143 8.40 12.31 4.54
CA THR A 143 8.24 13.44 5.46
C THR A 143 7.99 12.89 6.89
N PRO A 144 9.02 12.36 7.57
CA PRO A 144 8.86 11.63 8.83
C PRO A 144 8.21 12.47 9.94
N GLU A 145 8.43 13.78 9.97
CA GLU A 145 7.81 14.72 10.90
C GLU A 145 6.27 14.75 10.81
N LEU A 146 5.70 14.43 9.64
CA LEU A 146 4.26 14.30 9.47
C LEU A 146 3.79 12.87 9.80
N VAL A 147 4.53 11.86 9.37
CA VAL A 147 4.06 10.48 9.37
C VAL A 147 4.35 9.74 10.67
N VAL A 148 5.53 9.92 11.25
CA VAL A 148 5.96 9.17 12.45
C VAL A 148 5.07 9.47 13.65
N PRO A 149 4.68 10.72 13.96
CA PRO A 149 3.84 10.99 15.14
C PRO A 149 2.49 10.23 15.15
N PRO A 150 1.63 10.29 14.11
CA PRO A 150 0.37 9.55 14.14
C PRO A 150 0.57 8.02 14.11
N VAL A 151 1.57 7.51 13.40
CA VAL A 151 1.89 6.08 13.41
C VAL A 151 2.34 5.63 14.81
N ARG A 152 3.20 6.42 15.47
CA ARG A 152 3.62 6.13 16.84
C ARG A 152 2.45 6.15 17.80
N VAL A 153 1.59 7.17 17.75
CA VAL A 153 0.38 7.25 18.60
C VAL A 153 -0.51 6.01 18.42
N PHE A 154 -0.67 5.54 17.19
CA PHE A 154 -1.39 4.31 16.91
C PHE A 154 -0.69 3.09 17.54
N LEU A 155 0.62 2.92 17.29
CA LEU A 155 1.37 1.77 17.78
C LEU A 155 1.46 1.72 19.32
N ASP A 156 1.75 2.84 19.96
CA ASP A 156 1.82 2.98 21.43
C ASP A 156 0.46 2.64 22.09
N ARG A 157 -0.65 2.81 21.36
CA ARG A 157 -2.00 2.50 21.85
C ARG A 157 -2.37 1.02 21.70
N VAL A 158 -1.87 0.33 20.66
CA VAL A 158 -2.36 -1.00 20.28
C VAL A 158 -1.37 -2.13 20.57
N LEU A 159 -0.10 -1.79 20.80
CA LEU A 159 0.93 -2.73 21.22
C LEU A 159 1.03 -2.74 22.76
N PRO A 160 1.33 -3.90 23.37
CA PRO A 160 1.54 -4.04 24.81
C PRO A 160 2.89 -3.50 25.28
#